data_AF-A0A4R9VBS7-F1
#
_entry.id   AF-A0A4R9VBS7-F1
#
_cell.length_a   1.000
_cell.length_b   1.000
_cell.length_c   1.000
_cell.angle_alpha   90.00
_cell.angle_beta   90.00
_cell.angle_gamma   90.00
#
_symmetry.space_group_name_H-M   'P 1'
#
loop_
_entity.id
_entity.type
_entity.pdbx_description
1 polymer ?
#
loop_
_entity_poly.entity_id
_entity_poly.type
_entity_poly.pdbx_seq_one_letter_code
_entity_poly.pdbx_strand_id
1 'polypeptide(L)' 'MSELFSNDNIFINQTVKDQNEAIEKAGQALVSSGAVTADYIQAMKDREQVVTTFMGNGLAIPHGTDEA' A
#
# COMPACT_ATOMS: atom_id res chain seq x y z
N MET A 1 -0.35 -2.89 25.73
CA MET A 1 0.09 -3.37 24.40
C MET A 1 -0.80 -2.68 23.39
N SER A 2 -0.24 -1.94 22.44
CA SER A 2 -0.98 -1.52 21.25
C SER A 2 -1.15 -2.75 20.35
N GLU A 3 -2.35 -2.95 19.79
CA GLU A 3 -2.52 -3.93 18.73
C GLU A 3 -1.64 -3.55 17.54
N LEU A 4 -0.78 -4.47 17.10
CA LEU A 4 0.11 -4.25 15.95
C LEU A 4 -0.66 -4.31 14.62
N PHE A 5 -1.77 -5.07 14.58
CA PHE A 5 -2.64 -5.22 13.42
C PHE A 5 -4.09 -4.93 13.83
N SER A 6 -4.73 -3.99 13.14
CA SER A 6 -6.17 -3.76 13.26
C SER A 6 -6.90 -4.46 12.11
N ASN A 7 -8.06 -5.06 12.42
CA ASN A 7 -8.96 -5.59 11.39
C ASN A 7 -9.50 -4.50 10.46
N ASP A 8 -9.47 -3.23 10.89
CA ASP A 8 -9.88 -2.09 10.05
C ASP A 8 -8.96 -1.90 8.83
N ASN A 9 -7.76 -2.48 8.86
CA ASN A 9 -6.80 -2.46 7.75
C ASN A 9 -6.91 -3.68 6.83
N ILE A 10 -7.94 -4.52 6.99
CA ILE A 10 -8.16 -5.72 6.18
C ILE A 10 -9.34 -5.48 5.23
N PHE A 11 -9.04 -5.41 3.94
CA PHE A 11 -10.04 -5.16 2.90
C PHE A 11 -10.15 -6.39 2.00
N ILE A 12 -11.33 -7.01 1.97
CA ILE A 12 -11.63 -8.16 1.12
C ILE A 12 -12.66 -7.79 0.05
N ASN A 13 -12.75 -8.60 -1.02
CA ASN A 13 -13.69 -8.41 -2.12
C ASN A 13 -13.58 -7.02 -2.78
N GLN A 14 -12.36 -6.49 -2.87
CA GLN A 14 -12.10 -5.21 -3.50
C GLN A 14 -11.93 -5.38 -5.01
N THR A 15 -12.47 -4.42 -5.76
CA THR A 15 -12.21 -4.26 -7.18
C THR A 15 -11.36 -3.01 -7.40
N VAL A 16 -10.40 -3.12 -8.30
CA VAL A 16 -9.50 -2.05 -8.76
C VAL A 16 -9.36 -2.17 -10.27
N LYS A 17 -9.26 -1.05 -10.95
CA LYS A 17 -9.19 -0.98 -12.42
C LYS A 17 -7.80 -1.33 -12.95
N ASP A 18 -6.76 -1.01 -12.17
CA ASP A 18 -5.36 -1.16 -12.54
C ASP A 18 -4.47 -1.24 -11.28
N GLN A 19 -3.17 -1.46 -11.51
CA GLN A 19 -2.16 -1.57 -10.46
C GLN A 19 -2.02 -0.28 -9.64
N ASN A 20 -2.13 0.89 -10.28
CA ASN A 20 -1.99 2.17 -9.59
C ASN A 20 -3.13 2.42 -8.61
N GLU A 21 -4.36 2.03 -8.96
CA GLU A 21 -5.49 2.09 -8.04
C GLU A 21 -5.32 1.12 -6.87
N ALA A 22 -4.76 -0.07 -7.10
CA ALA A 22 -4.46 -1.02 -6.02
C ALA A 22 -3.45 -0.44 -5.00
N ILE A 23 -2.36 0.15 -5.50
CA ILE A 23 -1.34 0.81 -4.69
C ILE A 23 -1.94 2.00 -3.93
N GLU A 24 -2.77 2.80 -4.60
CA GLU A 24 -3.41 3.96 -3.99
C GLU A 24 -4.39 3.57 -2.88
N LYS A 25 -5.22 2.53 -3.06
CA LYS A 25 -6.11 2.04 -2.01
C LYS A 25 -5.33 1.50 -0.81
N ALA A 26 -4.26 0.74 -1.05
CA ALA A 26 -3.40 0.24 0.03
C ALA A 26 -2.75 1.40 0.81
N GLY A 27 -2.23 2.41 0.10
CA GLY A 27 -1.65 3.61 0.72
C GLY A 27 -2.68 4.44 1.50
N GLN A 28 -3.89 4.60 0.99
CA GLN A 28 -4.99 5.27 1.69
C GLN A 28 -5.36 4.57 3.00
N ALA A 29 -5.32 3.24 3.06
CA ALA A 29 -5.52 2.50 4.30
C ALA A 29 -4.42 2.82 5.34
N LEU A 30 -3.15 2.87 4.90
CA LEU A 30 -2.03 3.24 5.77
C LEU A 30 -2.19 4.67 6.31
N VAL A 31 -2.54 5.64 5.45
CA VAL A 31 -2.81 7.03 5.85
C VAL A 31 -3.97 7.11 6.84
N SER A 32 -5.07 6.41 6.57
CA SER A 32 -6.27 6.40 7.43
C SER A 32 -5.99 5.82 8.81
N SER A 33 -5.07 4.85 8.91
CA SER A 33 -4.62 4.29 10.18
C SER A 33 -3.61 5.17 10.93
N GLY A 34 -3.15 6.27 10.32
CA GLY A 34 -2.14 7.16 10.88
C GLY A 34 -0.70 6.60 10.82
N ALA A 35 -0.47 5.55 10.03
CA ALA A 35 0.85 4.92 9.92
C ALA A 35 1.84 5.72 9.06
N VAL A 36 1.33 6.48 8.07
CA VAL A 36 2.11 7.26 7.11
C VAL A 36 1.40 8.57 6.73
N THR A 37 2.09 9.48 6.05
CA THR A 37 1.52 10.70 5.48
C THR A 37 1.01 10.47 4.05
N ALA A 38 0.22 11.42 3.52
CA ALA A 38 -0.36 11.30 2.18
C ALA A 38 0.69 11.19 1.06
N ASP A 39 1.84 11.85 1.23
CA ASP A 39 2.94 11.83 0.26
C ASP A 39 3.54 10.42 0.06
N TYR A 40 3.38 9.55 1.06
CA TYR A 40 3.82 8.15 1.00
C TYR A 40 3.14 7.36 -0.12
N ILE A 41 1.91 7.73 -0.51
CA ILE A 41 1.20 7.09 -1.62
C ILE A 41 1.95 7.31 -2.94
N GLN A 42 2.46 8.52 -3.15
CA GLN A 42 3.26 8.83 -4.34
C GLN A 42 4.57 8.05 -4.32
N ALA A 43 5.24 8.00 -3.16
CA ALA A 43 6.45 7.20 -2.99
C ALA A 43 6.22 5.70 -3.30
N MET A 44 5.06 5.14 -2.92
CA MET A 44 4.70 3.76 -3.26
C MET A 44 4.55 3.55 -4.78
N LYS A 45 3.95 4.50 -5.47
CA LYS A 45 3.80 4.46 -6.94
C LYS A 45 5.16 4.58 -7.62
N ASP A 46 6.00 5.51 -7.17
CA ASP A 46 7.34 5.72 -7.70
C ASP A 46 8.21 4.46 -7.50
N ARG A 47 8.12 3.84 -6.33
CA ARG A 47 8.80 2.58 -6.02
C ARG A 47 8.41 1.45 -6.97
N GLU A 48 7.13 1.32 -7.32
CA GLU A 48 6.65 0.30 -8.26
C GLU A 48 7.17 0.53 -9.69
N GLN A 49 7.32 1.79 -10.12
CA GLN A 49 7.85 2.12 -11.45
C GLN A 49 9.34 1.76 -11.62
N VAL A 50 10.11 1.75 -10.54
CA VAL A 50 11.54 1.37 -10.57
C VAL A 50 11.69 -0.14 -10.74
N VAL A 51 11.04 -0.91 -9.86
CA VAL A 51 10.97 -2.38 -9.96
C VAL A 51 9.72 -2.86 -9.24
N THR A 52 9.03 -3.81 -9.87
CA THR A 52 7.77 -4.32 -9.31
C THR A 52 7.94 -4.86 -7.88
N THR A 53 6.94 -4.60 -7.04
CA THR A 53 6.83 -5.14 -5.68
C THR A 53 6.09 -6.49 -5.63
N PHE A 54 5.86 -7.10 -6.80
CA PHE A 54 5.28 -8.44 -6.93
C PHE A 54 6.23 -9.52 -6.40
N MET A 55 5.71 -10.40 -5.54
CA MET A 55 6.45 -11.46 -4.84
C MET A 55 6.15 -12.86 -5.39
N GLY A 56 5.35 -12.99 -6.46
CA GLY A 56 4.84 -14.27 -6.94
C GLY A 56 3.49 -14.66 -6.33
N ASN A 57 2.85 -15.69 -6.87
CA ASN A 57 1.60 -16.27 -6.33
C ASN A 57 0.45 -15.28 -6.11
N GLY A 58 0.37 -14.22 -6.91
CA GLY A 58 -0.65 -13.17 -6.75
C GLY A 58 -0.44 -12.25 -5.54
N LEU A 59 0.73 -12.30 -4.88
CA LEU A 59 1.09 -11.44 -3.76
C LEU A 59 1.98 -10.29 -4.21
N ALA A 60 1.70 -9.08 -3.71
CA ALA A 60 2.58 -7.92 -3.83
C ALA A 60 2.73 -7.24 -2.46
N ILE A 61 3.84 -6.55 -2.26
CA ILE A 61 4.15 -5.78 -1.04
C ILE A 61 4.41 -4.30 -1.40
N PRO A 62 3.41 -3.55 -1.87
CA PRO A 62 3.60 -2.16 -2.22
C PRO A 62 4.06 -1.36 -0.99
N HIS A 63 5.18 -0.64 -1.13
CA HIS A 63 5.83 0.17 -0.09
C HIS A 63 6.46 1.41 -0.73
N GLY A 64 6.70 2.46 0.06
CA GLY A 64 7.36 3.68 -0.39
C GLY A 64 8.84 3.47 -0.74
N THR A 65 9.49 4.51 -1.27
CA THR A 65 10.95 4.54 -1.40
C THR A 65 11.62 4.75 -0.03
N ASP A 66 12.93 4.54 0.04
CA ASP A 66 13.68 4.69 1.30
C ASP A 66 13.71 6.14 1.81
N GLU A 67 13.48 7.11 0.94
CA GLU A 67 13.49 8.55 1.24
C GLU A 67 12.15 9.09 1.79
N ALA A 68 11.11 8.24 1.84
CA ALA A 68 9.73 8.63 2.18
C ALA A 68 9.38 8.49 3.67
#